data_AF-Q2KBC1-F1
#
_entry.id   AF-Q2KBC1-F1
#
_cell.length_a   1.000
_cell.length_b   1.000
_cell.length_c   1.000
_cell.angle_alpha   90.00
_cell.angle_beta   90.00
_cell.angle_gamma   90.00
#
_symmetry.space_group_name_H-M   'P 1'
#
loop_
_entity.id
_entity.type
_entity.pdbx_description
1 polymer ?
#
loop_
_entity_poly.entity_id
_entity_poly.type
_entity_poly.pdbx_seq_one_letter_code
_entity_poly.pdbx_strand_id
1 'polypeptide(L)'
;MTRYGGSPVKNQVLKDYLIFLVPAFVIPLGLYLTNEATSPTTLFKLGLLFPLFLLAMKGLAGFFPPENLRDRSVARIAEYAILQGLVFAAFMSMFGDFMQPELQSSFLSMLRRFAFAAVPVSAFHFLSALNAQKKLRGS
;
A
#
# COMPACT_ATOMS: atom_id res chain seq x y z
N MET A 1 37.90 -20.33 5.02
CA MET A 1 37.38 -19.49 6.12
C MET A 1 36.24 -18.65 5.57
N THR A 2 35.11 -18.65 6.25
CA THR A 2 33.76 -18.37 5.73
C THR A 2 33.22 -16.98 6.09
N ARG A 3 32.43 -16.42 5.15
CA ARG A 3 31.37 -15.39 5.28
C ARG A 3 31.81 -13.93 5.56
N TYR A 4 31.17 -12.88 5.05
CA TYR A 4 29.77 -12.68 4.65
C TYR A 4 29.65 -11.76 3.41
N GLY A 5 29.33 -12.33 2.26
CA GLY A 5 28.74 -11.58 1.15
C GLY A 5 27.26 -11.32 1.45
N GLY A 6 26.96 -10.21 2.12
CA GLY A 6 25.61 -9.67 2.14
C GLY A 6 25.30 -9.12 0.76
N SER A 7 24.40 -9.77 0.00
CA SER A 7 24.04 -9.29 -1.32
C SER A 7 23.52 -7.84 -1.24
N PRO A 8 23.85 -6.95 -2.19
CA PRO A 8 23.38 -5.56 -2.19
C PRO A 8 21.85 -5.43 -2.07
N VAL A 9 21.13 -6.46 -2.56
CA VAL A 9 19.68 -6.60 -2.44
C VAL A 9 19.19 -6.69 -1.00
N LYS A 10 19.90 -7.43 -0.12
CA LYS A 10 19.49 -7.61 1.29
C LYS A 10 19.53 -6.30 2.07
N ASN A 11 20.53 -5.46 1.81
CA ASN A 11 20.71 -4.19 2.50
C ASN A 11 19.68 -3.15 2.03
N GLN A 12 19.32 -3.18 0.74
CA GLN A 12 18.26 -2.36 0.18
C GLN A 12 16.88 -2.71 0.77
N VAL A 13 16.55 -4.00 0.84
CA VAL A 13 15.28 -4.49 1.42
C VAL A 13 15.15 -4.12 2.89
N LEU A 14 16.23 -4.27 3.67
CA LEU A 14 16.25 -3.87 5.08
C LEU A 14 16.07 -2.35 5.24
N LYS A 15 16.77 -1.57 4.42
CA LYS A 15 16.66 -0.10 4.43
C LYS A 15 15.24 0.36 4.08
N ASP A 16 14.66 -0.22 3.03
CA ASP A 16 13.28 0.02 2.64
C ASP A 16 12.34 -0.34 3.81
N TYR A 17 12.48 -1.54 4.38
CA TYR A 17 11.70 -1.99 5.53
C TYR A 17 11.76 -1.02 6.72
N LEU A 18 12.95 -0.55 7.10
CA LEU A 18 13.13 0.40 8.18
C LEU A 18 12.50 1.77 7.88
N ILE A 19 12.55 2.24 6.63
CA ILE A 19 11.89 3.48 6.22
C ILE A 19 10.36 3.38 6.42
N PHE A 20 9.76 2.19 6.21
CA PHE A 20 8.33 2.00 6.46
C PHE A 20 8.02 1.83 7.96
N LEU A 21 8.82 1.04 8.67
CA LEU A 21 8.51 0.62 10.04
C LEU A 21 8.79 1.69 11.09
N VAL A 22 9.86 2.48 10.91
CA VAL A 22 10.29 3.46 11.91
C VAL A 22 9.22 4.55 12.12
N PRO A 23 8.69 5.23 11.07
CA PRO A 23 7.65 6.24 11.27
C PRO A 23 6.34 5.62 11.78
N ALA A 24 6.02 4.40 11.36
CA ALA A 24 4.84 3.66 11.80
C ALA A 24 4.83 3.38 13.31
N PHE A 25 5.99 3.34 13.95
CA PHE A 25 6.14 3.11 15.38
C PHE A 25 6.42 4.40 16.16
N VAL A 26 7.32 5.24 15.66
CA VAL A 26 7.76 6.46 16.35
C VAL A 26 6.64 7.50 16.45
N ILE A 27 5.82 7.67 15.40
CA ILE A 27 4.76 8.69 15.39
C ILE A 27 3.65 8.34 16.40
N PRO A 28 3.07 7.12 16.41
CA PRO A 28 2.08 6.75 17.43
C PRO A 28 2.65 6.75 18.85
N LEU A 29 3.90 6.28 19.04
CA LEU A 29 4.52 6.24 20.36
C LEU A 29 4.77 7.67 20.89
N GLY A 30 5.28 8.57 20.05
CA GLY A 30 5.46 9.97 20.42
C GLY A 30 4.14 10.63 20.83
N LEU A 31 3.07 10.36 20.09
CA LEU A 31 1.73 10.86 20.43
C LEU A 31 1.16 10.24 21.70
N TYR A 32 1.37 8.93 21.91
CA TYR A 32 0.97 8.24 23.15
C TYR A 32 1.63 8.87 24.38
N LEU A 33 2.91 9.21 24.27
CA LEU A 33 3.69 9.79 25.38
C LEU A 33 3.41 11.28 25.62
N THR A 34 2.84 11.99 24.65
CA THR A 34 2.65 13.46 24.73
C THR A 34 1.19 13.90 24.78
N ASN A 35 0.24 13.02 24.47
CA ASN A 35 -1.17 13.37 24.37
C ASN A 35 -2.08 12.27 24.93
N GLU A 36 -2.44 12.39 26.22
CA GLU A 36 -3.27 11.42 26.94
C GLU A 36 -4.70 11.30 26.40
N ALA A 37 -5.18 12.27 25.61
CA ALA A 37 -6.55 12.28 25.07
C ALA A 37 -6.74 11.41 23.82
N THR A 38 -5.66 10.88 23.24
CA THR A 38 -5.75 10.13 21.98
C THR A 38 -6.05 8.64 22.24
N SER A 39 -7.15 8.13 21.69
CA SER A 39 -7.48 6.72 21.85
C SER A 39 -6.42 5.79 21.23
N PRO A 40 -6.12 4.63 21.83
CA PRO A 40 -5.20 3.64 21.27
C PRO A 40 -5.55 3.22 19.83
N THR A 41 -6.84 3.14 19.51
CA THR A 41 -7.33 2.82 18.17
C THR A 41 -6.91 3.88 17.15
N THR A 42 -6.98 5.16 17.51
CA THR A 42 -6.55 6.27 16.66
C THR A 42 -5.04 6.24 16.44
N LEU A 43 -4.27 5.98 17.51
CA LEU A 43 -2.81 5.82 17.42
C LEU A 43 -2.40 4.66 16.52
N PHE A 44 -3.09 3.52 16.63
CA PHE A 44 -2.88 2.38 15.75
C PHE A 44 -3.19 2.70 14.29
N LYS A 45 -4.33 3.36 14.02
CA LYS A 45 -4.67 3.83 12.67
C LYS A 45 -3.61 4.79 12.10
N LEU A 46 -3.04 5.68 12.93
CA LEU A 46 -1.96 6.60 12.52
C LEU A 46 -0.69 5.84 12.17
N GLY A 47 -0.33 4.84 12.98
CA GLY A 47 0.84 3.99 12.73
C GLY A 47 0.75 3.23 11.42
N LEU A 48 -0.45 2.76 11.06
CA LEU A 48 -0.69 2.06 9.79
C LEU A 48 -0.79 2.99 8.57
N LEU A 49 -1.14 4.26 8.78
CA LEU A 49 -1.39 5.20 7.69
C LEU A 49 -0.14 5.41 6.82
N PHE A 50 1.02 5.55 7.44
CA PHE A 50 2.27 5.81 6.71
C PHE A 50 2.75 4.62 5.87
N PRO A 51 2.82 3.38 6.39
CA PRO A 51 3.05 2.19 5.56
C PRO A 51 2.04 2.03 4.43
N LEU A 52 0.74 2.25 4.69
CA LEU A 52 -0.31 2.16 3.67
C LEU A 52 -0.17 3.24 2.59
N PHE A 53 0.15 4.48 2.98
CA PHE A 53 0.44 5.57 2.05
C PHE A 53 1.58 5.20 1.11
N LEU A 54 2.71 4.75 1.66
CA LEU A 54 3.85 4.42 0.84
C LEU A 54 3.58 3.18 -0.04
N LEU A 55 2.85 2.19 0.47
CA LEU A 55 2.45 1.02 -0.33
C LEU A 55 1.48 1.40 -1.44
N ALA A 56 0.57 2.35 -1.20
CA ALA A 56 -0.34 2.88 -2.22
C ALA A 56 0.40 3.70 -3.29
N MET A 57 1.42 4.48 -2.90
CA MET A 57 2.19 5.33 -3.82
C MET A 57 3.25 4.58 -4.62
N LYS A 58 4.07 3.76 -3.95
CA LYS A 58 5.09 2.93 -4.62
C LYS A 58 4.49 1.71 -5.30
N GLY A 59 3.29 1.32 -4.87
CA GLY A 59 2.62 0.13 -5.33
C GLY A 59 3.27 -1.17 -4.87
N LEU A 60 2.66 -2.27 -5.30
CA LEU A 60 3.12 -3.64 -5.11
C LEU A 60 4.21 -4.04 -6.13
N ALA A 61 4.93 -3.08 -6.72
CA ALA A 61 5.94 -3.34 -7.76
C ALA A 61 7.06 -4.27 -7.25
N GLY A 62 7.43 -4.17 -5.97
CA GLY A 62 8.38 -5.09 -5.33
C GLY A 62 7.92 -6.55 -5.25
N PHE A 63 6.60 -6.80 -5.27
CA PHE A 63 6.01 -8.13 -5.30
C PHE A 63 5.63 -8.59 -6.72
N PHE A 64 5.55 -7.63 -7.65
CA PHE A 64 5.10 -7.84 -9.04
C PHE A 64 6.04 -7.14 -10.03
N PRO A 65 7.30 -7.59 -10.15
CA PRO A 65 8.34 -6.96 -10.95
C PRO A 65 7.91 -6.68 -12.41
N PRO A 66 8.12 -5.46 -12.93
CA PRO A 66 7.71 -5.08 -14.29
C PRO A 66 8.46 -5.85 -15.38
N GLU A 67 9.64 -6.39 -15.08
CA GLU A 67 10.46 -7.17 -16.01
C GLU A 67 9.72 -8.42 -16.50
N ASN A 68 8.87 -9.00 -15.66
CA ASN A 68 8.09 -10.20 -15.98
C ASN A 68 6.74 -9.88 -16.65
N LEU A 69 6.45 -8.61 -16.95
CA LEU A 69 5.14 -8.20 -17.46
C LEU A 69 4.82 -8.80 -18.84
N ARG A 70 5.84 -9.01 -19.69
CA ARG A 70 5.67 -9.58 -21.04
C ARG A 70 5.04 -10.98 -21.00
N ASP A 71 5.51 -11.82 -20.09
CA ASP A 71 5.13 -13.24 -20.00
C ASP A 71 4.04 -13.51 -18.96
N ARG A 72 3.63 -12.48 -18.21
CA ARG A 72 2.63 -12.60 -17.14
C ARG A 72 1.26 -13.04 -17.69
N SER A 73 0.60 -13.96 -17.01
CA SER A 73 -0.77 -14.34 -17.37
C SER A 73 -1.76 -13.20 -17.09
N VAL A 74 -2.87 -13.16 -17.83
CA VAL A 74 -3.95 -12.18 -17.61
C VAL A 74 -4.49 -12.26 -16.18
N ALA A 75 -4.63 -13.47 -15.63
CA ALA A 75 -5.06 -13.69 -14.25
C ALA A 75 -4.13 -13.01 -13.23
N ARG A 76 -2.81 -13.11 -13.43
CA ARG A 76 -1.82 -12.49 -12.53
C ARG A 76 -1.76 -10.97 -12.69
N ILE A 77 -2.10 -10.44 -13.88
CA ILE A 77 -2.28 -9.01 -14.11
C ILE A 77 -3.53 -8.51 -13.37
N ALA A 78 -4.64 -9.25 -13.43
CA ALA A 78 -5.87 -8.94 -12.70
C ALA A 78 -5.64 -8.96 -11.18
N GLU A 79 -4.99 -9.99 -10.66
CA GLU A 79 -4.65 -10.11 -9.24
C GLU A 79 -3.83 -8.90 -8.76
N TYR A 80 -2.78 -8.54 -9.49
CA TYR A 80 -1.98 -7.35 -9.16
C TYR A 80 -2.83 -6.07 -9.13
N ALA A 81 -3.66 -5.87 -10.16
CA ALA A 81 -4.47 -4.68 -10.28
C ALA A 81 -5.51 -4.57 -9.16
N ILE A 82 -6.15 -5.70 -8.81
CA ILE A 82 -7.09 -5.78 -7.68
C ILE A 82 -6.37 -5.45 -6.37
N LEU A 83 -5.24 -6.10 -6.09
CA LEU A 83 -4.49 -5.85 -4.86
C LEU A 83 -4.03 -4.39 -4.75
N GLN A 84 -3.62 -3.77 -5.85
CA GLN A 84 -3.30 -2.35 -5.89
C GLN A 84 -4.50 -1.46 -5.56
N GLY A 85 -5.66 -1.73 -6.18
CA GLY A 85 -6.89 -1.02 -5.87
C GLY A 85 -7.30 -1.17 -4.42
N LEU A 86 -7.16 -2.37 -3.84
CA LEU A 86 -7.47 -2.62 -2.43
C LEU A 86 -6.52 -1.87 -1.48
N VAL A 87 -5.21 -1.84 -1.76
CA VAL A 87 -4.23 -1.08 -0.96
C VAL A 87 -4.54 0.42 -1.01
N PHE A 88 -4.79 0.95 -2.21
CA PHE A 88 -5.15 2.35 -2.37
C PHE A 88 -6.46 2.69 -1.67
N ALA A 89 -7.47 1.83 -1.80
CA ALA A 89 -8.75 2.00 -1.13
C ALA A 89 -8.63 1.94 0.40
N ALA A 90 -7.80 1.04 0.93
CA ALA A 90 -7.53 0.96 2.36
C ALA A 90 -6.90 2.25 2.87
N PHE A 91 -5.91 2.78 2.14
CA PHE A 91 -5.31 4.07 2.44
C PHE A 91 -6.35 5.21 2.42
N MET A 92 -7.15 5.33 1.34
CA MET A 92 -8.15 6.39 1.21
C MET A 92 -9.24 6.32 2.28
N SER A 93 -9.71 5.12 2.62
CA SER A 93 -10.70 4.93 3.69
C SER A 93 -10.14 5.33 5.05
N MET A 94 -8.90 4.91 5.37
CA MET A 94 -8.27 5.30 6.63
C MET A 94 -7.94 6.78 6.71
N PHE A 95 -7.46 7.38 5.60
CA PHE A 95 -7.17 8.81 5.53
C PHE A 95 -8.44 9.66 5.62
N GLY A 96 -9.53 9.24 4.95
CA GLY A 96 -10.82 9.92 5.02
C GLY A 96 -11.38 9.95 6.44
N ASP A 97 -11.28 8.84 7.18
CA ASP A 97 -11.66 8.78 8.59
C ASP A 97 -10.85 9.77 9.46
N PHE A 98 -9.57 10.00 9.14
CA PHE A 98 -8.73 10.97 9.87
C PHE A 98 -9.10 12.41 9.58
N MET A 99 -9.37 12.74 8.32
CA MET A 99 -9.69 14.12 7.91
C MET A 99 -11.10 14.54 8.30
N GLN A 100 -11.99 13.59 8.53
CA GLN A 100 -13.40 13.85 8.83
C GLN A 100 -13.91 12.98 9.99
N PRO A 101 -13.35 13.14 11.21
CA PRO A 101 -13.69 12.31 12.36
C PRO A 101 -15.14 12.51 12.84
N GLU A 102 -15.74 13.66 12.53
CA GLU A 102 -17.12 14.04 12.91
C GLU A 102 -18.18 13.30 12.09
N LEU A 103 -17.81 12.82 10.90
CA LEU A 103 -18.63 11.91 10.11
C LEU A 103 -18.47 10.52 10.73
N GLN A 104 -19.25 10.20 11.77
CA GLN A 104 -19.39 8.84 12.28
C GLN A 104 -19.80 7.91 11.15
N SER A 105 -18.81 7.34 10.46
CA SER A 105 -19.05 6.48 9.32
C SER A 105 -19.48 5.12 9.86
N SER A 106 -20.71 4.72 9.56
CA SER A 106 -21.12 3.33 9.75
C SER A 106 -20.19 2.41 8.95
N PHE A 107 -20.05 1.16 9.38
CA PHE A 107 -19.28 0.13 8.67
C PHE A 107 -19.66 0.07 7.18
N LEU A 108 -20.96 0.17 6.87
CA LEU A 108 -21.47 0.14 5.51
C LEU A 108 -21.06 1.37 4.68
N SER A 109 -20.97 2.55 5.29
CA SER A 109 -20.44 3.76 4.64
C SER A 109 -18.94 3.60 4.31
N MET A 110 -18.16 3.08 5.26
CA MET A 110 -16.74 2.80 5.08
C MET A 110 -16.50 1.76 3.98
N LEU A 111 -17.29 0.69 3.95
CA LEU A 111 -17.23 -0.35 2.92
C LEU A 111 -17.57 0.20 1.54
N ARG A 112 -18.58 1.08 1.44
CA ARG A 112 -18.91 1.76 0.18
C ARG A 112 -17.75 2.62 -0.32
N ARG A 113 -17.19 3.48 0.53
CA ARG A 113 -16.03 4.32 0.18
C ARG A 113 -14.85 3.47 -0.29
N PHE A 114 -14.58 2.38 0.43
CA PHE A 114 -13.56 1.41 0.06
C PHE A 114 -13.82 0.82 -1.32
N ALA A 115 -15.02 0.31 -1.59
CA ALA A 115 -15.39 -0.25 -2.89
C ALA A 115 -15.29 0.78 -4.02
N PHE A 116 -15.75 2.01 -3.79
CA PHE A 116 -15.67 3.11 -4.76
C PHE A 116 -14.25 3.51 -5.08
N ALA A 117 -13.31 3.40 -4.14
CA ALA A 117 -11.89 3.63 -4.42
C ALA A 117 -11.26 2.40 -5.10
N ALA A 118 -11.59 1.19 -4.66
CA ALA A 118 -10.93 -0.03 -5.10
C ALA A 118 -11.24 -0.35 -6.57
N VAL A 119 -12.50 -0.27 -6.99
CA VAL A 119 -12.95 -0.67 -8.33
C VAL A 119 -12.30 0.14 -9.45
N PRO A 120 -12.40 1.49 -9.49
CA PRO A 120 -11.84 2.26 -10.59
C PRO A 120 -10.31 2.20 -10.62
N VAL A 121 -9.64 2.16 -9.47
CA VAL A 121 -8.19 2.05 -9.40
C VAL A 121 -7.72 0.68 -9.88
N SER A 122 -8.43 -0.39 -9.50
CA SER A 122 -8.16 -1.73 -10.05
C SER A 122 -8.33 -1.77 -11.55
N ALA A 123 -9.42 -1.21 -12.08
CA ALA A 123 -9.67 -1.16 -13.52
C ALA A 123 -8.56 -0.39 -14.26
N PHE A 124 -8.15 0.77 -13.72
CA PHE A 124 -7.09 1.59 -14.28
C PHE A 124 -5.76 0.82 -14.34
N HIS A 125 -5.35 0.16 -13.24
CA HIS A 125 -4.10 -0.61 -13.22
C HIS A 125 -4.15 -1.83 -14.14
N PHE A 126 -5.31 -2.50 -14.24
CA PHE A 126 -5.50 -3.64 -15.13
C PHE A 126 -5.35 -3.25 -16.60
N LEU A 127 -6.06 -2.20 -17.03
CA LEU A 127 -5.99 -1.71 -18.41
C LEU A 127 -4.60 -1.19 -18.77
N SER A 128 -3.99 -0.42 -17.87
CA SER A 128 -2.62 0.06 -18.02
C SER A 128 -1.62 -1.07 -18.20
N ALA A 129 -1.72 -2.13 -17.37
CA ALA A 129 -0.83 -3.28 -17.43
C ALA A 129 -1.04 -4.13 -18.70
N LEU A 130 -2.29 -4.32 -19.14
CA LEU A 130 -2.58 -5.01 -20.40
C LEU A 130 -2.04 -4.24 -21.61
N ASN A 131 -2.20 -2.92 -21.63
CA ASN A 131 -1.67 -2.08 -22.71
C ASN A 131 -0.14 -2.14 -22.76
N ALA A 132 0.52 -2.06 -21.60
CA ALA A 132 1.97 -2.20 -21.50
C ALA A 132 2.43 -3.59 -21.96
N GLN A 133 1.75 -4.67 -21.55
CA GLN A 133 2.06 -6.03 -22.01
C GLN A 133 1.92 -6.18 -23.52
N LYS A 134 0.83 -5.67 -24.12
CA LYS A 134 0.63 -5.68 -25.57
C LYS A 134 1.78 -4.98 -26.30
N LYS A 135 2.20 -3.81 -25.82
CA LYS A 135 3.35 -3.07 -26.37
C LYS A 135 4.64 -3.88 -26.30
N LEU A 136 4.88 -4.59 -25.20
CA LEU A 136 6.06 -5.44 -25.02
C LEU A 136 6.05 -6.73 -25.86
N ARG A 137 4.88 -7.22 -26.28
CA ARG A 137 4.76 -8.40 -27.15
C ARG A 137 4.81 -8.07 -28.64
N GLY A 138 4.40 -6.85 -29.00
CA GLY A 138 4.49 -6.36 -30.37
C GLY A 138 5.85 -5.74 -30.75
N SER A 139 6.80 -5.71 -29.82
CA SER A 139 8.20 -5.31 -30.00
C SER A 139 9.12 -6.51 -29.90
#